data_AF-A0A7L5BY43-F1
#
_entry.id   AF-A0A7L5BY43-F1
#
_cell.length_a   1.000
_cell.length_b   1.000
_cell.length_c   1.000
_cell.angle_alpha   90.00
_cell.angle_beta   90.00
_cell.angle_gamma   90.00
#
_symmetry.space_group_name_H-M   'P 1'
#
loop_
_entity.id
_entity.type
_entity.pdbx_description
1 polymer ?
#
loop_
_entity_poly.entity_id
_entity_poly.type
_entity_poly.pdbx_seq_one_letter_code
_entity_poly.pdbx_strand_id
1 'polypeptide(L)' 'MEPWTAMAERWPDRILEIRWLCAVDAEFRSIVSDYRAACDALDRWRGVDPPGSERIVGFEDLIIEIEAEIEEMLK' A
#
# COMPACT_ATOMS: atom_id res chain seq x y z
N MET A 1 5.16 -6.81 -12.50
CA MET A 1 5.70 -5.78 -11.59
C MET A 1 5.49 -6.29 -10.19
N GLU A 2 6.54 -6.35 -9.39
CA GLU A 2 6.50 -6.93 -8.05
C GLU A 2 5.64 -6.05 -7.11
N PRO A 3 4.84 -6.63 -6.20
CA PRO A 3 3.92 -5.88 -5.36
C PRO A 3 4.62 -4.89 -4.42
N TRP A 4 5.85 -5.19 -4.00
CA TRP A 4 6.64 -4.34 -3.10
C TRP A 4 7.24 -3.09 -3.76
N THR A 5 7.15 -2.90 -5.08
CA THR A 5 7.76 -1.69 -5.71
C THR A 5 7.08 -0.40 -5.27
N ALA A 6 5.78 -0.43 -4.98
CA ALA A 6 5.04 0.72 -4.42
C ALA A 6 5.49 1.07 -3.00
N MET A 7 6.11 0.10 -2.28
CA MET A 7 6.61 0.30 -0.92
C MET A 7 7.90 1.13 -0.89
N ALA A 8 8.64 1.21 -2.01
CA ALA A 8 9.95 1.85 -2.04
C ALA A 8 9.89 3.36 -1.78
N GLU A 9 8.77 4.01 -2.10
CA GLU A 9 8.55 5.42 -1.81
C GLU A 9 8.23 5.66 -0.33
N ARG A 10 7.46 4.74 0.27
CA ARG A 10 6.96 4.89 1.65
C ARG A 10 7.91 4.36 2.72
N TRP A 11 8.60 3.25 2.45
CA TRP A 11 9.56 2.61 3.36
C TRP A 11 10.90 2.27 2.65
N PRO A 12 11.62 3.28 2.15
CA PRO A 12 12.89 3.05 1.43
C PRO A 12 13.91 2.30 2.28
N ASP A 13 13.99 2.61 3.58
CA ASP A 13 14.96 2.01 4.51
C ASP A 13 14.61 0.57 4.93
N ARG A 14 13.39 0.09 4.65
CA ARG A 14 12.90 -1.24 5.03
C ARG A 14 12.63 -2.15 3.82
N ILE A 15 13.00 -1.72 2.62
CA ILE A 15 12.65 -2.41 1.38
C ILE A 15 13.19 -3.85 1.31
N LEU A 16 14.35 -4.12 1.91
CA LEU A 16 14.92 -5.48 1.96
C LEU A 16 14.13 -6.41 2.87
N GLU A 17 13.67 -5.89 4.01
CA GLU A 17 12.83 -6.60 4.98
C GLU A 17 11.45 -6.90 4.39
N ILE A 18 10.81 -5.88 3.80
CA ILE A 18 9.53 -6.02 3.08
C ILE A 18 9.63 -7.06 1.96
N ARG A 19 10.71 -7.03 1.17
CA ARG A 19 10.94 -8.02 0.10
C ARG A 19 11.11 -9.43 0.66
N TRP A 20 11.83 -9.58 1.77
CA TRP A 20 12.00 -10.87 2.43
C TRP A 20 10.67 -11.40 2.96
N LEU A 21 9.91 -10.60 3.70
CA LEU A 21 8.58 -10.95 4.20
C LEU A 21 7.62 -11.33 3.07
N CYS A 22 7.58 -10.56 1.98
CA CYS A 22 6.78 -10.92 0.80
C CYS A 22 7.12 -12.31 0.21
N ALA A 23 8.34 -12.79 0.40
CA ALA A 23 8.78 -14.09 -0.11
C ALA A 23 8.45 -15.26 0.82
N VAL A 24 8.36 -15.01 2.15
CA VAL A 24 8.22 -16.07 3.16
C VAL A 24 6.86 -16.06 3.86
N ASP A 25 6.15 -14.94 3.83
CA ASP A 25 4.87 -14.71 4.48
C ASP A 25 3.79 -14.37 3.44
N ALA A 26 2.84 -15.28 3.30
CA ALA A 26 1.76 -15.15 2.32
C ALA A 26 0.71 -14.09 2.73
N GLU A 27 0.51 -13.87 4.03
CA GLU A 27 -0.39 -12.86 4.57
C GLU A 27 0.19 -11.47 4.34
N PHE A 28 1.47 -11.28 4.71
CA PHE A 28 2.17 -10.03 4.44
C PHE A 28 2.18 -9.68 2.95
N ARG A 29 2.42 -10.68 2.08
CA ARG A 29 2.35 -10.48 0.63
C ARG A 29 0.96 -10.05 0.15
N SER A 30 -0.11 -10.55 0.78
CA SER A 30 -1.48 -10.14 0.46
C SER A 30 -1.68 -8.66 0.81
N ILE A 31 -1.30 -8.26 2.01
CA ILE A 31 -1.42 -6.87 2.51
C ILE A 31 -0.65 -5.90 1.60
N VAL A 32 0.58 -6.24 1.20
CA VAL A 32 1.37 -5.41 0.25
C VAL A 32 0.70 -5.32 -1.12
N SER A 33 0.04 -6.40 -1.58
CA SER A 33 -0.73 -6.38 -2.83
C SER A 33 -1.97 -5.48 -2.71
N ASP A 34 -2.65 -5.52 -1.58
CA ASP A 34 -3.84 -4.70 -1.31
C ASP A 34 -3.47 -3.22 -1.22
N TYR A 35 -2.35 -2.88 -0.57
CA TYR A 35 -1.80 -1.52 -0.58
C TYR A 35 -1.60 -1.01 -2.01
N ARG A 36 -0.91 -1.79 -2.84
CA ARG A 36 -0.63 -1.40 -4.23
C ARG A 36 -1.93 -1.19 -5.01
N ALA A 37 -2.90 -2.08 -4.85
CA ALA A 37 -4.20 -1.95 -5.50
C ALA A 37 -4.96 -0.70 -5.03
N ALA A 38 -4.88 -0.36 -3.75
CA ALA A 38 -5.49 0.85 -3.20
C ALA A 38 -4.81 2.12 -3.74
N CYS A 39 -3.47 2.17 -3.82
CA CYS A 39 -2.75 3.29 -4.44
C CYS A 39 -3.10 3.46 -5.93
N ASP A 40 -3.09 2.37 -6.70
CA ASP A 40 -3.46 2.38 -8.13
C ASP A 40 -4.91 2.88 -8.32
N ALA A 41 -5.82 2.50 -7.41
CA ALA A 41 -7.21 2.96 -7.43
C ALA A 41 -7.31 4.45 -7.07
N LEU A 42 -6.61 4.91 -6.03
CA LEU A 42 -6.57 6.31 -5.62
C LEU A 42 -6.07 7.21 -6.75
N ASP A 43 -4.97 6.85 -7.40
CA ASP A 43 -4.41 7.60 -8.53
C ASP A 43 -5.39 7.68 -9.69
N ARG A 44 -6.08 6.57 -9.98
CA ARG A 44 -7.15 6.56 -10.99
C ARG A 44 -8.27 7.53 -10.64
N TRP A 45 -8.74 7.54 -9.39
CA TRP A 45 -9.85 8.40 -8.98
C TRP A 45 -9.47 9.87 -8.88
N ARG A 46 -8.23 10.19 -8.48
CA ARG A 46 -7.70 11.57 -8.53
C ARG A 46 -7.69 12.14 -9.95
N GLY A 47 -7.58 11.29 -10.98
CA GLY A 47 -7.66 11.70 -12.38
C GLY A 47 -9.09 11.90 -12.92
N VAL A 48 -10.13 11.52 -12.16
CA VAL A 48 -11.53 11.49 -12.63
C VAL A 48 -12.45 12.33 -11.75
N ASP A 49 -12.34 12.19 -10.43
CA ASP A 49 -13.22 12.83 -9.46
C ASP A 49 -12.62 14.16 -8.96
N PRO A 50 -13.47 15.09 -8.49
CA PRO A 50 -12.99 16.31 -7.86
C PRO A 50 -12.17 15.98 -6.59
N PRO A 51 -11.12 16.78 -6.29
CA PRO A 51 -10.36 16.63 -5.05
C PRO A 51 -11.29 16.64 -3.82
N GLY A 52 -11.03 15.72 -2.88
CA GLY A 52 -11.82 15.58 -1.65
C GLY A 52 -13.19 14.91 -1.84
N SER A 53 -13.45 14.28 -2.99
CA SER A 53 -14.63 13.39 -3.11
C SER A 53 -14.57 12.25 -2.09
N GLU A 54 -15.73 11.78 -1.62
CA GLU A 54 -15.84 10.68 -0.66
C GLU A 54 -15.06 9.44 -1.10
N ARG A 55 -15.00 9.20 -2.41
CA ARG A 55 -14.25 8.08 -2.98
C ARG A 55 -12.74 8.25 -2.82
N ILE A 56 -12.21 9.44 -3.09
CA ILE A 56 -10.78 9.75 -2.90
C ILE A 56 -10.43 9.64 -1.42
N VAL A 57 -11.22 10.27 -0.55
CA VAL A 57 -11.01 10.23 0.90
C VAL A 57 -11.06 8.79 1.42
N GLY A 58 -12.03 7.98 0.97
CA GLY A 58 -12.13 6.58 1.38
C GLY A 58 -10.92 5.72 0.99
N PHE A 59 -10.33 5.96 -0.19
CA PHE A 59 -9.08 5.27 -0.56
C PHE A 59 -7.87 5.79 0.20
N GLU A 60 -7.82 7.09 0.52
CA GLU A 60 -6.77 7.66 1.39
C GLU A 60 -6.82 7.04 2.80
N ASP A 61 -8.01 6.92 3.38
CA ASP A 61 -8.22 6.28 4.69
C ASP A 61 -7.85 4.78 4.64
N LEU A 62 -8.29 4.05 3.61
CA LEU A 62 -7.93 2.64 3.43
C LEU A 62 -6.41 2.43 3.31
N ILE A 63 -5.72 3.31 2.58
CA ILE A 63 -4.25 3.24 2.47
C ILE A 63 -3.63 3.41 3.85
N ILE A 64 -4.08 4.38 4.65
CA ILE A 64 -3.57 4.60 6.02
C ILE A 64 -3.79 3.37 6.91
N GLU A 65 -4.95 2.72 6.82
CA GLU A 65 -5.22 1.47 7.56
C GLU A 65 -4.25 0.36 7.16
N ILE A 66 -4.02 0.17 5.86
CA ILE A 66 -3.08 -0.84 5.35
C ILE A 66 -1.63 -0.51 5.75
N GLU A 67 -1.23 0.78 5.73
CA GLU A 67 0.09 1.21 6.19
C GLU A 67 0.32 0.84 7.66
N ALA A 68 -0.68 1.01 8.50
CA ALA A 68 -0.59 0.65 9.92
C ALA A 68 -0.41 -0.87 10.12
N GLU A 69 -1.13 -1.70 9.37
CA GLU A 69 -0.97 -3.15 9.41
C GLU A 69 0.44 -3.58 8.97
N ILE A 70 0.96 -3.01 7.88
CA ILE A 70 2.33 -3.27 7.41
C ILE A 70 3.35 -2.86 8.48
N GLU A 71 3.19 -1.70 9.10
CA GLU A 71 4.07 -1.22 10.17
C GLU A 71 4.04 -2.11 11.40
N GLU A 72 2.89 -2.70 11.74
CA GLU A 72 2.78 -3.67 12.83
C GLU A 72 3.52 -4.97 12.56
N MET A 73 3.50 -5.45 11.32
CA MET A 73 4.23 -6.66 10.90
C MET A 73 5.75 -6.45 10.73
N LEU A 74 6.21 -5.19 10.63
CA LEU A 74 7.62 -4.81 10.52
C LEU A 74 8.30 -4.48 11.87
N LYS A 75 7.62 -4.71 13.01
CA LYS A 75 8.15 -4.52 14.38
C LYS A 75 8.94 -5.74 14.85
#